data_AF-T1AA39-F1
#
_entry.id   AF-T1AA39-F1
#
_cell.length_a   1.000
_cell.length_b   1.000
_cell.length_c   1.000
_cell.angle_alpha   90.00
_cell.angle_beta   90.00
_cell.angle_gamma   90.00
#
_symmetry.space_group_name_H-M   'P 1'
#
loop_
_entity.id
_entity.type
_entity.pdbx_description
1 polymer ?
#
loop_
_entity_poly.entity_id
_entity_poly.type
_entity_poly.pdbx_seq_one_letter_code
_entity_poly.pdbx_strand_id
1 'polypeptide(L)'
;MLVIAGLFVPQPQLAHLTRNFLQIKRQFNPGFAPAGAHWLDLAKTEIKGADLRHDLRHAGRNRRRAVNRFLDKVIQLLEDTGAQLVARIYVKGPGCRFDGRAVYTSSVQSLCATFQHFLAAKDSRGFMVADSRTPALNSTVSHSVFTQKFKATGDAYDR
;
A
#
# COMPACT_ATOMS: atom_id res chain seq x y z
N MET A 1 -17.27 -1.97 -2.39
CA MET A 1 -16.19 -2.35 -1.44
C MET A 1 -15.10 -1.30 -1.51
N LEU A 2 -14.58 -0.86 -0.37
CA LEU A 2 -13.38 -0.02 -0.25
C LEU A 2 -12.31 -0.85 0.45
N VAL A 3 -11.07 -0.78 -0.04
CA VAL A 3 -9.92 -1.40 0.60
C VAL A 3 -8.85 -0.34 0.78
N ILE A 4 -8.37 -0.18 2.02
CA ILE A 4 -7.19 0.62 2.34
C ILE A 4 -6.18 -0.32 2.97
N ALA A 5 -4.95 -0.30 2.48
CA ALA A 5 -3.89 -1.17 2.98
C ALA A 5 -2.69 -0.33 3.43
N GLY A 6 -1.99 -0.85 4.43
CA GLY A 6 -0.67 -0.39 4.86
C GLY A 6 0.33 -1.52 4.67
N LEU A 7 1.55 -1.16 4.24
CA LEU A 7 2.67 -2.08 4.14
C LEU A 7 3.72 -1.65 5.17
N PHE A 8 3.95 -2.47 6.18
CA PHE A 8 5.00 -2.24 7.18
C PHE A 8 6.28 -2.89 6.67
N VAL A 9 7.35 -2.12 6.60
CA VAL A 9 8.64 -2.57 6.06
C VAL A 9 9.71 -2.28 7.12
N PRO A 10 10.52 -3.28 7.53
CA PRO A 10 11.69 -3.03 8.35
C PRO A 10 12.61 -2.02 7.65
N GLN A 11 13.02 -0.97 8.36
CA GLN A 11 13.85 0.10 7.78
C GLN A 11 15.10 -0.42 7.04
N PRO A 12 15.86 -1.41 7.55
CA PRO A 12 17.03 -1.94 6.86
C PRO A 12 16.70 -2.58 5.50
N GLN A 13 15.46 -3.04 5.31
CA GLN A 13 15.02 -3.73 4.10
C GLN A 13 14.41 -2.79 3.05
N LEU A 14 14.21 -1.51 3.36
CA LEU A 14 13.53 -0.56 2.46
C LEU A 14 14.23 -0.43 1.11
N ALA A 15 15.57 -0.31 1.11
CA ALA A 15 16.35 -0.20 -0.13
C ALA A 15 16.32 -1.51 -0.93
N HIS A 16 16.38 -2.66 -0.25
CA HIS A 16 16.31 -3.97 -0.87
C HIS A 16 14.95 -4.21 -1.54
N LEU A 17 13.85 -3.98 -0.80
CA LEU A 17 12.49 -4.05 -1.29
C LEU A 17 12.29 -3.16 -2.52
N THR A 18 12.72 -1.90 -2.44
CA THR A 18 12.52 -0.93 -3.53
C THR A 18 13.24 -1.37 -4.80
N ARG A 19 14.54 -1.72 -4.71
CA ARG A 19 15.35 -2.11 -5.86
C ARG A 19 14.84 -3.40 -6.51
N ASN A 20 14.54 -4.41 -5.70
CA ASN A 20 14.06 -5.69 -6.21
C ASN A 20 12.65 -5.60 -6.80
N PHE A 21 11.76 -4.80 -6.20
CA PHE A 21 10.44 -4.54 -6.78
C PHE A 21 10.56 -3.89 -8.16
N LEU A 22 11.43 -2.89 -8.31
CA LEU A 22 11.69 -2.27 -9.62
C LEU A 22 12.28 -3.28 -10.62
N GLN A 23 13.18 -4.16 -10.18
CA GLN A 23 13.70 -5.23 -11.05
C GLN A 23 12.61 -6.20 -11.51
N ILE A 24 11.73 -6.64 -10.60
CA ILE A 24 10.57 -7.48 -10.93
C ILE A 24 9.67 -6.75 -11.93
N LYS A 25 9.36 -5.48 -11.67
CA LYS A 25 8.54 -4.65 -12.55
C LYS A 25 9.10 -4.57 -13.96
N ARG A 26 10.42 -4.37 -14.10
CA ARG A 26 11.13 -4.39 -15.39
C ARG A 26 11.04 -5.74 -16.07
N GLN A 27 11.27 -6.82 -15.33
CA GLN A 27 11.28 -8.19 -15.87
C GLN A 27 9.93 -8.56 -16.52
N PHE A 28 8.81 -8.20 -15.87
CA PHE A 28 7.48 -8.61 -16.32
C PHE A 28 6.79 -7.57 -17.23
N ASN A 29 7.38 -6.39 -17.37
CA ASN A 29 6.87 -5.31 -18.21
C ASN A 29 8.03 -4.64 -18.97
N PRO A 30 8.66 -5.35 -19.93
CA PRO A 30 9.81 -4.82 -20.65
C PRO A 30 9.49 -3.51 -21.39
N GLY A 31 8.23 -3.30 -21.80
CA GLY A 31 7.78 -2.05 -22.40
C GLY A 31 7.81 -0.83 -21.47
N PHE A 32 7.95 -1.01 -20.15
CA PHE A 32 8.06 0.10 -19.20
C PHE A 32 9.47 0.67 -19.06
N ALA A 33 10.47 -0.04 -19.58
CA ALA A 33 11.87 0.36 -19.50
C ALA A 33 12.56 0.13 -20.85
N PRO A 34 12.47 1.10 -21.78
CA PRO A 34 13.33 1.15 -22.95
C PRO A 34 14.81 0.96 -22.56
N ALA A 35 15.64 0.52 -23.50
CA ALA A 35 17.08 0.39 -23.26
C ALA A 35 17.66 1.72 -22.74
N GLY A 36 18.25 1.70 -21.55
CA GLY A 36 18.80 2.89 -20.88
C GLY A 36 17.85 3.65 -19.94
N ALA A 37 16.58 3.23 -19.78
CA ALA A 37 15.65 3.90 -18.87
C ALA A 37 16.13 3.91 -17.41
N HIS A 38 16.02 5.06 -16.76
CA HIS A 38 16.48 5.24 -15.38
C HIS A 38 15.51 4.60 -14.37
N TRP A 39 16.01 4.19 -13.20
CA TRP A 39 15.19 3.60 -12.13
C TRP A 39 14.02 4.48 -11.69
N LEU A 40 14.21 5.81 -11.72
CA LEU A 40 13.17 6.79 -11.41
C LEU A 40 12.01 6.77 -12.43
N ASP A 41 12.30 6.58 -13.71
CA ASP A 41 11.26 6.52 -14.73
C ASP A 41 10.42 5.26 -14.53
N LEU A 42 11.09 4.14 -14.24
CA LEU A 42 10.41 2.91 -13.91
C LEU A 42 9.58 3.04 -12.63
N ALA A 43 10.02 3.80 -11.62
CA ALA A 43 9.26 4.04 -10.41
C ALA A 43 7.94 4.77 -10.69
N LYS A 44 7.94 5.74 -11.61
CA LYS A 44 6.76 6.54 -11.99
C LYS A 44 5.67 5.73 -12.73
N THR A 45 6.03 4.67 -13.44
CA THR A 45 5.08 3.91 -14.26
C THR A 45 4.16 3.04 -13.41
N GLU A 46 2.90 3.39 -13.21
CA GLU A 46 2.00 2.60 -12.34
C GLU A 46 1.59 1.25 -12.99
N ILE A 47 1.60 0.16 -12.20
CA ILE A 47 0.95 -1.11 -12.59
C ILE A 47 -0.48 -1.09 -12.06
N LYS A 48 -1.47 -0.99 -12.94
CA LYS A 48 -2.88 -0.99 -12.53
C LYS A 48 -3.31 -2.42 -12.18
N GLY A 49 -3.77 -2.62 -10.95
CA GLY A 49 -4.34 -3.91 -10.52
C GLY A 49 -5.59 -4.32 -11.30
N ALA A 50 -6.31 -3.38 -11.92
CA ALA A 50 -7.43 -3.69 -12.80
C ALA A 50 -6.98 -4.45 -14.05
N ASP A 51 -5.85 -4.06 -14.64
CA ASP A 51 -5.27 -4.70 -15.81
C ASP A 51 -4.76 -6.11 -15.47
N LEU A 52 -4.11 -6.26 -14.31
CA LEU A 52 -3.69 -7.58 -13.82
C LEU A 52 -4.90 -8.51 -13.64
N ARG A 53 -6.01 -8.04 -13.05
CA ARG A 53 -7.24 -8.83 -12.91
C ARG A 53 -7.93 -9.11 -14.24
N HIS A 54 -7.82 -8.20 -15.20
CA HIS A 54 -8.32 -8.42 -16.56
C HIS A 54 -7.51 -9.54 -17.21
N ASP A 55 -6.19 -9.45 -17.19
CA ASP A 55 -5.27 -10.44 -17.77
C ASP A 55 -5.44 -11.83 -17.15
N LEU A 56 -5.65 -11.91 -15.83
CA LEU A 56 -5.92 -13.17 -15.14
C LEU A 56 -7.19 -13.87 -15.64
N ARG A 57 -8.24 -13.10 -15.96
CA ARG A 57 -9.54 -13.64 -16.34
C ARG A 57 -9.68 -13.88 -17.84
N HIS A 58 -9.22 -12.93 -18.65
CA HIS A 58 -9.57 -12.83 -20.06
C HIS A 58 -8.38 -13.02 -21.00
N ALA A 59 -7.14 -12.82 -20.56
CA ALA A 59 -6.00 -13.00 -21.45
C ALA A 59 -5.66 -14.48 -21.68
N GLY A 60 -4.89 -14.72 -22.76
CA GLY A 60 -4.38 -16.02 -23.12
C GLY A 60 -3.43 -16.64 -22.07
N ARG A 61 -3.20 -17.95 -22.19
CA ARG A 61 -2.43 -18.76 -21.24
C ARG A 61 -1.08 -18.14 -20.86
N ASN A 62 -0.33 -17.64 -21.84
CA ASN A 62 1.01 -17.08 -21.62
C ASN A 62 0.97 -15.80 -20.77
N ARG A 63 0.03 -14.90 -21.05
CA ARG A 63 -0.12 -13.64 -20.30
C ARG A 63 -0.58 -13.91 -18.87
N ARG A 64 -1.55 -14.81 -18.68
CA ARG A 64 -2.00 -15.25 -17.36
C ARG A 64 -0.86 -15.84 -16.52
N ARG A 65 -0.04 -16.71 -17.12
CA ARG A 65 1.17 -17.25 -16.47
C ARG A 65 2.17 -16.16 -16.09
N ALA A 66 2.37 -15.15 -16.95
CA ALA A 66 3.25 -14.04 -16.65
C ALA A 66 2.74 -13.20 -15.46
N VAL A 67 1.43 -12.93 -15.38
CA VAL A 67 0.82 -12.20 -14.25
C VAL A 67 0.92 -13.01 -12.95
N ASN A 68 0.64 -14.31 -12.97
CA ASN A 68 0.82 -15.16 -11.78
C ASN A 68 2.27 -15.12 -11.29
N ARG A 69 3.25 -15.35 -12.18
CA ARG A 69 4.67 -15.28 -11.80
C ARG A 69 5.09 -13.90 -11.29
N PHE A 70 4.52 -12.82 -11.83
CA PHE A 70 4.76 -11.47 -11.31
C PHE A 70 4.25 -11.35 -9.86
N LEU A 71 3.01 -11.78 -9.60
CA LEU A 71 2.42 -11.73 -8.26
C LEU A 71 3.19 -12.62 -7.27
N ASP A 72 3.55 -13.83 -7.68
CA ASP A 72 4.34 -14.77 -6.86
C ASP A 72 5.68 -14.14 -6.46
N LYS A 73 6.39 -13.51 -7.40
CA LYS A 73 7.66 -12.82 -7.09
C LYS A 73 7.48 -11.62 -6.17
N VAL A 74 6.39 -10.87 -6.31
CA VAL A 74 6.09 -9.75 -5.41
C VAL A 74 5.81 -10.26 -4.00
N ILE A 75 5.00 -11.30 -3.86
CA ILE A 75 4.70 -11.91 -2.55
C ILE A 75 5.99 -12.45 -1.92
N GLN A 76 6.79 -13.19 -2.67
CA GLN A 76 8.09 -13.69 -2.19
C GLN A 76 8.99 -12.55 -1.70
N LEU A 77 9.08 -11.44 -2.43
CA LEU A 77 9.87 -10.28 -2.00
C LEU A 77 9.36 -9.68 -0.67
N LEU A 78 8.04 -9.65 -0.47
CA LEU A 78 7.46 -9.19 0.80
C LEU A 78 7.80 -10.14 1.95
N GLU A 79 7.76 -11.45 1.70
CA GLU A 79 8.15 -12.47 2.67
C GLU A 79 9.63 -12.38 3.03
N ASP A 80 10.51 -12.31 2.02
CA ASP A 80 11.97 -12.24 2.19
C ASP A 80 12.42 -10.99 2.98
N THR A 81 11.66 -9.90 2.85
CA THR A 81 11.94 -8.64 3.56
C THR A 81 11.31 -8.58 4.95
N GLY A 82 10.52 -9.59 5.33
CA GLY A 82 9.73 -9.57 6.57
C GLY A 82 8.68 -8.46 6.58
N ALA A 83 8.24 -7.98 5.42
CA ALA A 83 7.23 -6.95 5.31
C ALA A 83 5.85 -7.50 5.73
N GLN A 84 5.04 -6.67 6.37
CA GLN A 84 3.70 -7.04 6.81
C GLN A 84 2.64 -6.23 6.08
N LEU A 85 1.67 -6.91 5.48
CA LEU A 85 0.53 -6.29 4.83
C LEU A 85 -0.66 -6.27 5.80
N VAL A 86 -1.19 -5.07 6.07
CA VAL A 86 -2.40 -4.87 6.87
C VAL A 86 -3.44 -4.19 6.00
N ALA A 87 -4.69 -4.63 6.05
CA ALA A 87 -5.76 -4.02 5.27
C ALA A 87 -7.05 -3.82 6.08
N ARG A 88 -7.72 -2.71 5.80
CA ARG A 88 -9.11 -2.44 6.20
C ARG A 88 -10.00 -2.59 4.98
N ILE A 89 -10.94 -3.54 5.06
CA ILE A 89 -11.91 -3.84 4.01
C ILE A 89 -13.27 -3.37 4.49
N TYR A 90 -13.86 -2.42 3.77
CA TYR A 90 -15.21 -1.94 4.01
C TYR A 90 -16.15 -2.45 2.93
N VAL A 91 -17.14 -3.24 3.35
CA VAL A 91 -18.21 -3.75 2.49
C VAL A 91 -19.42 -2.83 2.65
N LYS A 92 -19.91 -2.26 1.55
CA LYS A 92 -21.11 -1.41 1.59
C LYS A 92 -22.34 -2.29 1.81
N GLY A 93 -23.13 -1.99 2.84
CA GLY A 93 -24.44 -2.62 3.02
C GLY A 93 -25.43 -2.19 1.93
N PRO A 94 -26.30 -3.08 1.45
CA PRO A 94 -27.34 -2.73 0.49
C PRO A 94 -28.33 -1.72 1.10
N GLY A 95 -28.69 -0.67 0.35
CA GLY A 95 -29.66 0.34 0.78
C GLY A 95 -29.17 1.39 1.79
N CYS A 96 -27.99 1.21 2.39
CA CYS A 96 -27.46 2.14 3.38
C CYS A 96 -26.81 3.38 2.73
N ARG A 97 -26.99 4.56 3.34
CA ARG A 97 -26.21 5.76 2.98
C ARG A 97 -24.72 5.48 3.20
N PHE A 98 -23.92 5.77 2.17
CA PHE A 98 -22.47 5.60 2.23
C PHE A 98 -21.79 6.95 2.38
N ASP A 99 -21.29 7.23 3.58
CA ASP A 99 -20.37 8.35 3.80
C ASP A 99 -18.94 7.90 3.49
N GLY A 100 -18.50 8.19 2.26
CA GLY A 100 -17.15 7.83 1.82
C GLY A 100 -16.04 8.52 2.60
N ARG A 101 -16.29 9.73 3.11
CA ARG A 101 -15.30 10.48 3.88
C ARG A 101 -15.10 9.85 5.24
N ALA A 102 -16.19 9.59 5.96
CA ALA A 102 -16.16 8.97 7.27
C ALA A 102 -15.49 7.58 7.22
N VAL A 103 -15.87 6.75 6.25
CA VAL A 103 -15.29 5.40 6.08
C VAL A 103 -13.80 5.48 5.76
N TYR A 104 -13.38 6.39 4.88
CA TYR A 104 -11.97 6.54 4.55
C TYR A 104 -11.15 6.99 5.76
N THR A 105 -11.60 8.04 6.45
CA THR A 105 -10.94 8.58 7.64
C THR A 105 -10.82 7.56 8.76
N SER A 106 -11.90 6.86 9.09
CA SER A 106 -11.88 5.84 10.16
C SER A 106 -10.96 4.67 9.80
N SER A 107 -10.93 4.27 8.53
CA SER A 107 -10.06 3.20 8.05
C SER A 107 -8.58 3.58 8.16
N VAL A 108 -8.21 4.82 7.83
CA VAL A 108 -6.83 5.33 7.97
C VAL A 108 -6.43 5.44 9.44
N GLN A 109 -7.26 6.05 10.29
CA GLN A 109 -7.02 6.11 11.74
C GLN A 109 -6.82 4.72 12.34
N SER A 110 -7.59 3.74 11.85
CA SER A 110 -7.47 2.37 12.30
C SER A 110 -6.14 1.73 11.86
N LEU A 111 -5.65 2.01 10.65
CA LEU A 111 -4.31 1.58 10.22
C LEU A 111 -3.20 2.27 11.04
N CYS A 112 -3.36 3.56 11.36
CA CYS A 112 -2.44 4.28 12.26
C CYS A 112 -2.38 3.62 13.65
N ALA A 113 -3.54 3.29 14.23
CA ALA A 113 -3.62 2.57 15.50
C ALA A 113 -2.98 1.17 15.41
N THR A 114 -3.21 0.43 14.33
CA THR A 114 -2.55 -0.87 14.12
C THR A 114 -1.03 -0.74 14.01
N PHE A 115 -0.53 0.29 13.33
CA PHE A 115 0.92 0.53 13.24
C PHE A 115 1.51 0.92 14.60
N GLN A 116 0.84 1.80 15.34
CA GLN A 116 1.21 2.17 16.71
C GLN A 116 1.30 0.93 17.62
N HIS A 117 0.28 0.07 17.60
CA HIS A 117 0.30 -1.18 18.37
C HIS A 117 1.42 -2.12 17.94
N PHE A 118 1.70 -2.21 16.63
CA PHE A 118 2.82 -2.99 16.10
C PHE A 118 4.17 -2.46 16.63
N LEU A 119 4.39 -1.14 16.59
CA LEU A 119 5.63 -0.52 17.09
C LEU A 119 5.78 -0.71 18.60
N ALA A 120 4.70 -0.53 19.36
CA ALA A 120 4.71 -0.77 20.81
C ALA A 120 5.04 -2.23 21.15
N ALA A 121 4.42 -3.20 20.44
CA ALA A 121 4.69 -4.62 20.64
C ALA A 121 6.13 -5.03 20.26
N LYS A 122 6.80 -4.23 19.43
CA LYS A 122 8.19 -4.42 19.02
C LYS A 122 9.19 -3.54 19.77
N ASP A 123 8.70 -2.73 20.72
CA ASP A 123 9.44 -1.63 21.35
C ASP A 123 10.31 -0.85 20.35
N SER A 124 9.67 -0.41 19.28
CA SER A 124 10.33 0.24 18.15
C SER A 124 9.76 1.63 17.88
N ARG A 125 10.36 2.31 16.90
CA ARG A 125 9.88 3.58 16.38
C ARG A 125 9.70 3.50 14.87
N GLY A 126 8.75 4.25 14.36
CA GLY A 126 8.41 4.19 12.95
C GLY A 126 8.08 5.54 12.35
N PHE A 127 7.98 5.55 11.03
CA PHE A 127 7.35 6.63 10.30
C PHE A 127 6.33 6.05 9.34
N MET A 128 5.21 6.75 9.17
CA MET A 128 4.16 6.37 8.24
C MET A 128 4.12 7.38 7.09
N VAL A 129 4.11 6.87 5.86
CA VAL A 129 3.81 7.68 4.67
C VAL A 129 2.40 7.34 4.24
N ALA A 130 1.47 8.27 4.48
CA ALA A 130 0.11 8.16 4.00
C ALA A 130 0.01 8.83 2.63
N ASP A 131 -0.23 8.03 1.59
CA ASP A 131 -0.49 8.53 0.24
C ASP A 131 -1.95 8.29 -0.13
N SER A 132 -2.62 9.33 -0.62
CA SER A 132 -3.99 9.23 -1.12
C SER A 132 -4.10 9.70 -2.56
N ARG A 133 -5.11 9.17 -3.25
CA ARG A 133 -5.33 9.43 -4.68
C ARG A 133 -5.76 10.87 -5.00
N THR A 134 -6.17 11.67 -4.01
CA THR A 134 -6.66 13.04 -4.24
C THR A 134 -6.28 14.00 -3.11
N PRO A 135 -5.94 15.26 -3.40
CA PRO A 135 -5.58 16.25 -2.38
C PRO A 135 -6.64 16.43 -1.27
N ALA A 136 -7.94 16.34 -1.61
CA ALA A 136 -9.03 16.48 -0.64
C ALA A 136 -9.05 15.37 0.42
N LEU A 137 -8.69 14.15 0.03
CA LEU A 137 -8.58 13.00 0.94
C LEU A 137 -7.35 13.15 1.84
N ASN A 138 -6.23 13.66 1.32
CA ASN A 138 -5.04 13.98 2.12
C ASN A 138 -5.38 14.99 3.22
N SER A 139 -6.02 16.10 2.88
CA SER A 139 -6.38 17.14 3.87
C SER A 139 -7.23 16.57 5.02
N THR A 140 -8.24 15.75 4.70
CA THR A 140 -9.09 15.13 5.72
C THR A 140 -8.32 14.13 6.60
N VAL A 141 -7.47 13.30 5.99
CA VAL A 141 -6.64 12.35 6.75
C VAL A 141 -5.66 13.06 7.65
N SER A 142 -4.91 14.03 7.11
CA SER A 142 -3.95 14.83 7.88
C SER A 142 -4.62 15.47 9.08
N HIS A 143 -5.77 16.12 8.90
CA HIS A 143 -6.53 16.68 10.01
C HIS A 143 -6.91 15.61 11.03
N SER A 144 -7.48 14.48 10.59
CA SER A 144 -7.96 13.43 11.49
C SER A 144 -6.86 12.75 12.31
N VAL A 145 -5.68 12.56 11.71
CA VAL A 145 -4.51 11.94 12.35
C VAL A 145 -3.86 12.97 13.28
N PHE A 146 -3.76 14.23 12.85
CA PHE A 146 -3.27 15.32 13.67
C PHE A 146 -4.11 15.48 14.95
N THR A 147 -5.44 15.46 14.84
CA THR A 147 -6.32 15.51 16.01
C THR A 147 -6.04 14.36 16.98
N GLN A 148 -5.81 13.14 16.50
CA GLN A 148 -5.49 12.01 17.39
C GLN A 148 -4.10 12.11 18.03
N LYS A 149 -3.13 12.70 17.33
CA LYS A 149 -1.75 12.90 17.82
C LYS A 149 -1.64 14.01 18.86
N PHE A 150 -2.41 15.09 18.70
CA PHE A 150 -2.27 16.31 19.50
C PHE A 150 -3.49 16.65 20.37
N LYS A 151 -4.42 15.70 20.56
CA LYS A 151 -5.56 15.90 21.47
C LYS A 151 -5.08 16.12 22.90
N ALA A 152 -5.84 16.91 23.66
CA ALA A 152 -5.52 17.25 25.05
C ALA A 152 -5.38 16.03 25.98
N THR A 153 -6.00 14.90 25.64
CA THR A 153 -5.91 13.64 26.39
C THR A 153 -4.61 12.86 26.15
N GLY A 154 -3.70 13.37 25.31
CA GLY A 154 -2.39 12.76 24.99
C GLY A 154 -2.26 12.23 23.56
N ASP A 155 -1.02 11.87 23.21
CA ASP A 155 -0.65 11.36 21.88
C ASP A 155 -1.08 9.90 21.70
N ALA A 156 -2.03 9.65 20.78
CA ALA A 156 -2.46 8.30 20.45
C ALA A 156 -1.44 7.50 19.62
N TYR A 157 -0.41 8.16 19.07
CA TYR A 157 0.59 7.65 18.13
C TYR A 157 2.02 8.10 18.56
N ASP A 158 2.43 7.70 19.76
CA ASP A 158 3.67 8.12 20.41
C ASP A 158 4.93 7.32 19.98
N ARG A 159 4.79 6.33 19.10
CA ARG A 159 5.89 5.48 18.58
C ARG A 159 6.20 5.73 17.11
#